data_AF-A0A429GAD2-F1
#
_entry.id   AF-A0A429GAD2-F1
#
_cell.length_a   1.000
_cell.length_b   1.000
_cell.length_c   1.000
_cell.angle_alpha   90.00
_cell.angle_beta   90.00
_cell.angle_gamma   90.00
#
_symmetry.space_group_name_H-M   'P 1'
#
loop_
_entity.id
_entity.type
_entity.pdbx_description
1 polymer ?
#
loop_
_entity_poly.entity_id
_entity_poly.type
_entity_poly.pdbx_seq_one_letter_code
_entity_poly.pdbx_strand_id
1 'polypeptide(L)' 'MVELPLEVAEKLEELKWAERVDDLAMVIFKDDVKEFVGVDGRIYGPFKKGDIANLPKENVDALTEHEVVQVVSS' A
#
# COMPACT_ATOMS: atom_id res chain seq x y z
N MET A 1 6.07 -29.26 -21.83
CA MET A 1 5.30 -28.28 -21.04
C MET A 1 5.18 -28.87 -19.65
N VAL A 2 5.89 -28.31 -18.67
CA VAL A 2 5.83 -28.83 -17.29
C VAL A 2 4.67 -28.09 -16.63
N GLU A 3 3.60 -28.79 -16.29
CA GLU A 3 2.51 -28.21 -15.53
C GLU A 3 2.94 -28.09 -14.08
N LEU A 4 2.89 -26.87 -13.54
CA LEU A 4 3.18 -26.64 -12.14
C LEU A 4 2.02 -27.17 -11.28
N PRO A 5 2.30 -27.83 -10.15
CA PRO A 5 1.27 -28.15 -9.17
C PRO A 5 0.53 -26.87 -8.74
N LEU A 6 -0.79 -26.94 -8.60
CA LEU A 6 -1.66 -25.82 -8.20
C LEU A 6 -1.13 -25.06 -6.97
N GLU A 7 -0.70 -25.79 -5.94
CA GLU A 7 -0.14 -25.21 -4.71
C GLU A 7 1.11 -24.36 -4.95
N VAL A 8 1.95 -24.75 -5.92
CA VAL A 8 3.15 -23.99 -6.31
C VAL A 8 2.77 -22.74 -7.11
N ALA A 9 1.74 -22.83 -7.96
CA ALA A 9 1.23 -21.69 -8.72
C ALA A 9 0.59 -20.63 -7.79
N GLU A 10 -0.22 -21.06 -6.83
CA GLU A 10 -0.84 -20.17 -5.83
C GLU A 10 0.22 -19.46 -4.98
N LYS A 11 1.22 -20.20 -4.50
CA LYS A 11 2.30 -19.62 -3.70
C LYS A 11 3.21 -18.67 -4.50
N LEU A 12 3.44 -18.96 -5.79
CA LEU A 12 4.16 -18.05 -6.69
C LEU A 12 3.36 -16.79 -7.00
N GLU A 13 2.04 -16.89 -7.13
CA GLU A 13 1.16 -15.71 -7.21
C GLU A 13 1.27 -14.89 -5.92
N GLU A 14 1.10 -15.49 -4.74
CA GLU A 14 1.24 -14.79 -3.45
C GLU A 14 2.61 -14.10 -3.31
N LEU A 15 3.69 -14.76 -3.73
CA LEU A 15 5.05 -14.19 -3.72
C LEU A 15 5.20 -13.03 -4.73
N LYS A 16 4.64 -13.15 -5.94
CA LYS A 16 4.62 -12.05 -6.93
C LYS A 16 3.80 -10.86 -6.45
N TRP A 17 2.70 -11.11 -5.74
CA TRP A 17 1.91 -10.06 -5.08
C TRP A 17 2.68 -9.43 -3.91
N ALA A 18 3.51 -10.20 -3.20
CA ALA A 18 4.41 -9.69 -2.15
C ALA A 18 5.62 -8.92 -2.69
N GLU A 19 6.07 -9.19 -3.93
CA GLU A 19 7.15 -8.43 -4.60
C GLU A 19 6.66 -7.12 -5.23
N ARG A 20 5.37 -6.90 -5.48
CA ARG A 20 4.85 -5.57 -5.92
C ARG A 20 4.83 -4.51 -4.81
N VAL A 21 5.69 -4.67 -3.80
CA VAL A 21 5.86 -3.80 -2.63
C VAL A 21 7.00 -2.78 -2.86
N ASP A 22 7.63 -2.77 -4.03
CA ASP A 22 8.82 -1.95 -4.31
C ASP A 22 8.62 -0.42 -4.32
N ASP A 23 7.39 0.07 -4.33
CA ASP A 23 7.10 1.51 -4.31
C ASP A 23 6.22 1.91 -3.11
N LEU A 24 6.65 1.59 -1.90
CA LEU A 24 6.07 2.18 -0.69
C LEU A 24 6.76 3.51 -0.34
N ALA A 25 5.99 4.49 0.09
CA ALA A 25 6.50 5.74 0.67
C ALA A 25 5.96 5.93 2.09
N MET A 26 6.79 6.51 2.95
CA MET A 26 6.42 6.82 4.33
C MET A 26 5.76 8.19 4.40
N VAL A 27 4.57 8.24 5.01
CA VAL A 27 3.80 9.47 5.14
C VAL A 27 3.38 9.73 6.58
N ILE A 28 3.14 11.00 6.90
CA ILE A 28 2.43 11.45 8.11
C ILE A 28 1.06 12.02 7.72
N PHE A 29 0.01 11.60 8.41
CA PHE A 29 -1.36 12.09 8.17
C PHE A 29 -1.58 13.46 8.79
N LYS A 30 -2.14 14.41 8.03
CA LYS A 30 -2.42 15.78 8.49
C LYS A 30 -3.80 15.93 9.13
N ASP A 31 -4.71 14.98 8.89
CA ASP A 31 -6.06 14.90 9.43
C ASP A 31 -6.50 13.44 9.66
N ASP A 32 -7.65 13.26 10.31
CA ASP A 32 -8.25 11.93 10.54
C ASP A 32 -8.76 11.33 9.23
N VAL A 33 -8.38 10.09 8.94
CA VAL A 33 -8.73 9.37 7.71
C VAL A 33 -9.42 8.05 8.08
N LYS A 34 -10.56 7.77 7.45
CA LYS A 34 -11.27 6.49 7.61
C LYS A 34 -10.47 5.36 6.95
N GLU A 35 -10.87 4.11 7.19
CA GLU A 35 -10.27 3.01 6.43
C GLU A 35 -10.53 3.20 4.92
N PHE A 36 -9.58 2.79 4.10
CA PHE A 36 -9.70 2.79 2.65
C PHE A 36 -8.97 1.59 2.04
N VAL A 37 -9.28 1.27 0.78
CA VAL A 37 -8.63 0.20 0.02
C VAL A 37 -7.51 0.80 -0.83
N GLY A 38 -6.30 0.28 -0.69
CA GLY A 38 -5.13 0.63 -1.49
C GLY A 38 -5.18 0.09 -2.91
N VAL A 39 -4.29 0.58 -3.78
CA VAL A 39 -4.17 0.09 -5.17
C VAL A 39 -3.72 -1.37 -5.25
N ASP A 40 -3.13 -1.87 -4.17
CA ASP A 40 -2.74 -3.26 -3.96
C ASP A 40 -3.90 -4.14 -3.45
N GLY A 41 -5.10 -3.57 -3.28
CA GLY A 41 -6.27 -4.27 -2.75
C GLY A 41 -6.26 -4.47 -1.23
N ARG A 42 -5.28 -3.91 -0.50
CA ARG A 42 -5.21 -4.02 0.96
C ARG A 42 -6.01 -2.91 1.63
N ILE A 43 -6.52 -3.19 2.83
CA ILE A 43 -7.21 -2.20 3.64
C ILE A 43 -6.20 -1.46 4.52
N TYR A 44 -6.25 -0.14 4.50
CA TYR A 44 -5.40 0.75 5.28
C TYR A 44 -6.24 1.62 6.24
N GLY A 45 -5.74 1.81 7.46
CA GLY A 45 -6.37 2.65 8.48
C GLY A 45 -7.41 1.92 9.34
N PRO A 46 -8.27 2.67 10.05
CA PRO A 46 -8.36 4.13 10.08
C PRO A 46 -7.10 4.79 10.70
N PHE A 47 -6.80 6.01 10.29
CA PHE A 47 -5.67 6.81 10.77
C PHE A 47 -6.14 8.08 11.47
N LYS A 48 -5.37 8.52 12.46
CA LYS A 48 -5.52 9.80 13.15
C LYS A 48 -4.51 10.81 12.63
N LYS A 49 -4.83 12.10 12.81
CA LYS A 49 -3.87 13.18 12.59
C LYS A 49 -2.57 12.92 13.36
N GLY A 50 -1.46 12.92 12.63
CA GLY A 50 -0.11 12.67 13.15
C GLY A 50 0.35 11.22 13.03
N ASP A 51 -0.51 10.27 12.64
CA ASP A 51 -0.12 8.88 12.42
C ASP A 51 0.88 8.77 11.26
N ILE A 52 1.77 7.79 11.34
CA ILE A 52 2.77 7.49 10.32
C ILE A 52 2.48 6.11 9.73
N ALA A 53 2.45 6.01 8.41
CA ALA A 53 2.24 4.75 7.70
C ALA A 53 3.08 4.66 6.43
N ASN A 54 3.32 3.43 5.98
CA ASN A 54 3.87 3.15 4.66
C ASN A 54 2.72 2.79 3.72
N LEU A 55 2.60 3.53 2.62
CA LEU A 55 1.54 3.36 1.63
C LEU A 55 2.15 3.22 0.23
N PRO A 56 1.46 2.56 -0.71
CA PRO A 56 1.87 2.56 -2.11
C PRO A 56 2.00 3.99 -2.63
N LYS A 57 3.05 4.28 -3.42
CA LYS A 57 3.32 5.64 -3.96
C LYS A 57 2.11 6.20 -4.69
N GLU A 58 1.42 5.39 -5.49
CA GLU A 58 0.19 5.83 -6.19
C GLU A 58 -0.91 6.29 -5.22
N ASN A 59 -1.06 5.63 -4.07
CA ASN A 59 -1.95 6.11 -3.00
C ASN A 59 -1.42 7.40 -2.35
N VAL A 60 -0.11 7.51 -2.14
CA VAL A 60 0.53 8.69 -1.53
C VAL A 60 0.38 9.91 -2.43
N ASP A 61 0.54 9.77 -3.74
CA ASP A 61 0.39 10.84 -4.72
C ASP A 61 -1.03 11.42 -4.64
N ALA A 62 -2.05 10.57 -4.73
CA ALA A 62 -3.45 10.97 -4.62
C ALA A 62 -3.77 11.65 -3.27
N LEU A 63 -3.24 11.12 -2.16
CA LEU A 63 -3.46 11.70 -0.84
C LEU A 63 -2.71 13.03 -0.64
N THR A 64 -1.57 13.21 -1.31
CA THR A 64 -0.77 14.44 -1.25
C THR A 64 -1.42 15.55 -2.08
N GLU A 65 -1.99 15.23 -3.25
CA GLU A 65 -2.75 16.18 -4.09
C GLU A 65 -3.94 16.82 -3.34
N HIS A 66 -4.54 16.07 -2.41
CA HIS A 66 -5.63 16.55 -1.55
C HIS A 66 -5.16 17.11 -0.20
N GLU A 67 -3.85 17.28 -0.02
CA GLU A 67 -3.22 17.76 1.22
C GLU A 67 -3.54 16.94 2.48
N VAL A 68 -3.92 15.66 2.33
CA VAL A 68 -4.30 14.77 3.45
C VAL A 68 -3.07 14.22 4.18
N VAL A 69 -1.96 14.03 3.46
CA VAL A 69 -0.71 13.47 3.99
C VAL A 69 0.50 14.35 3.63
N GLN A 70 1.62 14.09 4.28
CA GLN A 70 2.94 14.62 3.93
C GLN A 70 3.96 13.48 3.86
N VAL A 71 4.75 13.44 2.79
CA VAL A 71 5.84 12.48 2.65
C VAL A 71 6.96 12.79 3.64
N VAL A 72 7.40 11.78 4.38
CA VAL A 72 8.49 11.86 5.36
C VAL A 72 9.78 11.27 4.76
N SER A 73 9.66 10.18 3.99
CA SER A 73 10.76 9.54 3.27
C SER A 73 10.24 8.87 1.99
N SER A 74 10.98 9.04 0.89
CA SER A 74 10.64 8.56 -0.46
C SER A 74 11.69 7.63 -1.03
#